data_AF-A0ABD6EAN8-F1
#
_entry.id   AF-A0ABD6EAN8-F1
#
_cell.length_a   1.000
_cell.length_b   1.000
_cell.length_c   1.000
_cell.angle_alpha   90.00
_cell.angle_beta   90.00
_cell.angle_gamma   90.00
#
_symmetry.space_group_name_H-M   'P 1'
#
loop_
_entity.id
_entity.type
_entity.pdbx_description
1 polymer ?
#
loop_
_entity_poly.entity_id
_entity_poly.type
_entity_poly.pdbx_seq_one_letter_code
_entity_poly.pdbx_strand_id
1 'polypeptide(L)'
;MLLSQFVSILTLLYIQLQDVHCKVDITKMIENPLAHGFGDDIDWVKWDDAIETALDQNKPIFLLIHKSWCHACKGQFGCILLILNWFCL
;
A
#
# COMPACT_ATOMS: atom_id res chain seq x y z
N MET A 1 -12.78 -49.04 11.51
CA MET A 1 -13.66 -48.00 12.09
C MET A 1 -12.89 -46.90 12.82
N LEU A 2 -11.82 -47.19 13.57
CA LEU A 2 -10.99 -46.14 14.21
C LEU A 2 -10.11 -45.37 13.20
N LEU A 3 -9.47 -46.05 12.25
CA LEU A 3 -8.59 -45.42 11.24
C LEU A 3 -9.32 -44.42 10.33
N SER A 4 -10.60 -44.67 10.00
CA SER A 4 -11.42 -43.73 9.20
C SER A 4 -11.77 -42.46 9.99
N GLN A 5 -11.90 -42.55 11.31
CA GLN A 5 -12.11 -41.37 12.16
C GLN A 5 -10.82 -40.55 12.28
N PHE A 6 -9.65 -41.20 12.37
CA PHE A 6 -8.36 -40.50 12.35
C PHE A 6 -8.12 -39.74 11.04
N VAL A 7 -8.42 -40.32 9.88
CA VAL A 7 -8.31 -39.62 8.58
C VAL A 7 -9.26 -38.42 8.49
N SER A 8 -10.46 -38.56 9.04
CA SER A 8 -11.44 -37.46 9.08
C SER A 8 -10.98 -36.32 9.99
N ILE A 9 -10.35 -36.62 11.13
CA ILE A 9 -9.80 -35.62 12.05
C ILE A 9 -8.56 -34.94 11.47
N LEU A 10 -7.67 -35.70 10.82
CA LEU A 10 -6.47 -35.17 10.14
C LEU A 10 -6.82 -34.26 8.95
N THR A 11 -7.85 -34.60 8.19
CA THR A 11 -8.34 -33.76 7.09
C THR A 11 -9.01 -32.48 7.61
N LEU A 12 -9.82 -32.56 8.66
CA LEU A 12 -10.38 -31.37 9.32
C LEU A 12 -9.30 -30.47 9.93
N LEU A 13 -8.23 -31.05 10.49
CA LEU A 13 -7.09 -30.31 11.03
C LEU A 13 -6.26 -29.62 9.92
N TYR A 14 -6.11 -30.27 8.76
CA TYR A 14 -5.43 -29.70 7.59
C TYR A 14 -6.21 -28.52 6.98
N ILE A 15 -7.55 -28.61 6.95
CA ILE A 15 -8.43 -27.53 6.45
C ILE A 15 -8.30 -26.25 7.30
N GLN A 16 -8.04 -26.36 8.62
CA GLN A 16 -7.81 -25.19 9.50
C GLN A 16 -6.43 -24.52 9.30
N LEU A 17 -5.52 -25.14 8.53
CA LEU A 17 -4.15 -24.63 8.30
C LEU A 17 -4.00 -23.88 6.96
N GLN A 18 -5.06 -23.74 6.15
CA GLN A 18 -5.01 -23.12 4.82
C GLN A 18 -5.46 -21.64 4.76
N ASP A 19 -5.57 -20.95 5.91
CA ASP A 19 -6.00 -19.53 5.94
C ASP A 19 -4.85 -18.50 5.96
N VAL A 20 -3.66 -18.86 5.47
CA VAL A 20 -2.60 -17.90 5.13
C VAL A 20 -2.73 -17.47 3.67
N HIS A 21 -3.90 -16.96 3.30
CA HIS A 21 -4.04 -16.17 2.08
C HIS A 21 -3.95 -14.71 2.49
N CYS A 22 -2.89 -14.02 2.06
CA CYS A 22 -2.77 -12.57 2.20
C CYS A 22 -3.99 -11.95 1.49
N LYS A 23 -5.05 -11.66 2.26
CA LYS A 23 -6.20 -10.89 1.80
C LYS A 23 -5.67 -9.50 1.44
N VAL A 24 -5.38 -9.30 0.16
CA VAL A 24 -5.27 -7.97 -0.42
C VAL A 24 -6.68 -7.38 -0.36
N ASP A 25 -6.91 -6.54 0.64
CA ASP A 25 -8.19 -5.88 0.86
C ASP A 25 -8.35 -4.75 -0.16
N ILE A 26 -8.94 -5.08 -1.31
CA ILE A 26 -9.24 -4.15 -2.42
C ILE A 26 -10.09 -2.97 -1.92
N THR A 27 -10.86 -3.15 -0.84
CA THR A 27 -11.73 -2.13 -0.26
C THR A 27 -10.94 -0.91 0.23
N LYS A 28 -9.71 -1.08 0.72
CA LYS A 28 -8.85 0.04 1.15
C LYS A 28 -8.39 0.93 0.01
N MET A 29 -8.21 0.37 -1.20
CA MET A 29 -7.76 1.14 -2.36
C MET A 29 -8.83 2.11 -2.88
N ILE A 30 -10.09 1.91 -2.50
CA ILE A 30 -11.21 2.78 -2.88
C ILE A 30 -11.29 4.00 -1.95
N GLU A 31 -10.81 3.90 -0.71
CA GLU A 31 -10.91 5.00 0.27
C GLU A 31 -9.97 6.18 -0.07
N ASN A 32 -8.86 5.94 -0.78
CA ASN A 32 -7.92 7.00 -1.15
C ASN A 32 -7.20 6.74 -2.48
N PRO A 33 -7.83 7.04 -3.64
CA PRO A 33 -7.26 6.73 -4.95
C PRO A 33 -5.97 7.51 -5.27
N LEU A 34 -5.65 8.56 -4.50
CA LEU A 34 -4.45 9.36 -4.68
C LEU A 34 -3.24 8.81 -3.92
N ALA A 35 -3.46 7.98 -2.90
CA ALA A 35 -2.38 7.44 -2.07
C ALA A 35 -1.45 6.49 -2.83
N HIS A 36 -1.94 5.74 -3.83
CA HIS A 36 -1.14 4.79 -4.62
C HIS A 36 -0.23 3.85 -3.79
N GLY A 37 -0.64 3.53 -2.56
CA GLY A 37 0.12 2.71 -1.61
C GLY A 37 1.10 3.46 -0.70
N PHE A 38 1.13 4.79 -0.74
CA PHE A 38 1.97 5.66 0.11
C PHE A 38 1.19 6.21 1.31
N GLY A 39 0.65 5.33 2.16
CA GLY A 39 -0.10 5.76 3.36
C GLY A 39 -1.51 6.23 3.01
N ASP A 40 -2.48 5.37 3.31
CA ASP A 40 -3.89 5.65 3.05
C ASP A 40 -4.48 6.61 4.11
N ASP A 41 -3.76 6.82 5.21
CA ASP A 41 -4.09 7.71 6.33
C ASP A 41 -3.78 9.19 6.06
N ILE A 42 -3.13 9.50 4.94
CA ILE A 42 -2.80 10.86 4.52
C ILE A 42 -3.87 11.38 3.56
N ASP A 43 -4.41 12.57 3.84
CA ASP A 43 -5.30 13.26 2.91
C ASP A 43 -4.48 13.90 1.77
N TRP A 44 -4.36 13.18 0.65
CA TRP A 44 -3.56 13.57 -0.50
C TRP A 44 -4.29 14.66 -1.30
N VAL A 45 -3.69 15.84 -1.35
CA VAL A 45 -4.23 16.99 -2.10
C VAL A 45 -3.58 17.06 -3.49
N LYS A 46 -4.35 17.47 -4.50
CA LYS A 46 -3.82 17.73 -5.84
C LYS A 46 -2.87 18.94 -5.80
N TRP A 47 -1.87 18.95 -6.66
CA TRP A 47 -0.88 20.03 -6.72
C TRP A 47 -1.51 21.42 -6.89
N ASP A 48 -2.54 21.54 -7.74
CA ASP A 48 -3.20 22.81 -8.01
C ASP A 48 -3.84 23.41 -6.74
N ASP A 49 -4.39 22.56 -5.86
CA ASP A 49 -5.05 22.96 -4.62
C ASP A 49 -4.08 22.99 -3.40
N ALA A 50 -2.91 22.38 -3.54
CA ALA A 50 -1.95 22.19 -2.45
C ALA A 50 -1.36 23.52 -1.96
N ILE A 51 -1.19 24.49 -2.86
CA ILE A 51 -0.63 25.80 -2.52
C ILE A 51 -1.61 26.59 -1.65
N GLU A 52 -2.88 26.65 -2.04
CA GLU A 52 -3.93 27.34 -1.27
C GLU A 52 -4.11 26.66 0.10
N THR A 53 -4.20 25.34 0.12
CA THR A 53 -4.34 24.55 1.36
C THR A 53 -3.15 24.77 2.32
N ALA A 54 -1.93 24.84 1.80
CA ALA A 54 -0.74 25.06 2.62
C ALA A 54 -0.70 26.45 3.25
N LEU A 55 -1.13 27.47 2.50
CA LEU A 55 -1.23 28.85 2.99
C LEU A 55 -2.31 28.95 4.09
N ASP A 56 -3.48 28.37 3.85
CA ASP A 56 -4.60 28.37 4.79
C ASP A 56 -4.28 27.62 6.09
N GLN A 57 -3.62 26.47 5.99
CA GLN A 57 -3.23 25.65 7.15
C GLN A 57 -1.93 26.08 7.81
N ASN A 58 -1.18 27.00 7.19
CA ASN A 58 0.16 27.42 7.61
C ASN A 58 1.14 26.23 7.79
N LYS A 59 1.07 25.24 6.89
CA LYS A 59 1.90 24.03 6.92
C LYS A 59 2.78 23.95 5.66
N PRO A 60 4.02 23.47 5.76
CA PRO A 60 4.86 23.27 4.59
C PRO A 60 4.31 22.15 3.69
N ILE A 61 4.53 22.27 2.39
CA ILE A 61 4.10 21.28 1.39
C ILE A 61 5.12 20.13 1.35
N PHE A 62 4.64 18.90 1.48
CA PHE A 62 5.41 17.69 1.17
C PHE A 62 5.02 17.18 -0.22
N LEU A 63 5.92 17.35 -1.20
CA LEU A 63 5.69 16.91 -2.57
C LEU A 63 6.31 15.53 -2.81
N LEU A 64 5.46 14.52 -3.04
CA LEU A 64 5.89 13.18 -3.41
C LEU A 64 5.75 12.97 -4.92
N ILE A 65 6.87 12.70 -5.60
CA ILE A 65 6.88 12.37 -7.03
C ILE A 65 7.20 10.89 -7.19
N HIS A 66 6.24 10.12 -7.72
CA HIS A 66 6.43 8.71 -8.03
C HIS A 66 6.03 8.40 -9.49
N LYS A 67 6.55 7.31 -10.02
CA LYS A 67 6.11 6.72 -11.29
C LYS A 67 5.81 5.24 -11.06
N SER A 68 4.72 4.74 -11.65
CA SER A 68 4.31 3.33 -11.54
C SER A 68 5.35 2.35 -12.10
N TRP A 69 6.27 2.82 -12.94
CA TRP A 69 7.31 2.03 -13.57
C TRP A 69 8.70 2.15 -12.92
N CYS A 70 8.94 3.04 -11.94
CA CYS A 70 10.25 3.04 -11.27
C CYS A 70 10.31 1.92 -10.22
N HIS A 71 11.32 1.06 -10.34
CA HIS A 71 11.53 -0.09 -9.45
C HIS A 71 11.82 0.35 -8.01
N ALA A 72 12.53 1.47 -7.83
CA ALA A 72 12.84 2.04 -6.52
C ALA A 72 11.59 2.56 -5.79
N CYS A 73 10.60 3.07 -6.53
CA CYS A 73 9.35 3.61 -5.95
C CYS A 73 8.30 2.53 -5.66
N LYS A 74 8.54 1.28 -6.06
CA LYS A 74 7.61 0.17 -5.90
C LYS A 74 7.53 -0.34 -4.44
N GLY A 75 8.52 0.01 -3.62
CA GLY A 75 8.50 -0.18 -2.18
C GLY A 75 8.01 1.08 -1.48
N GLN A 76 7.11 0.91 -0.51
CA GLN A 76 6.41 1.95 0.27
C GLN A 76 7.33 2.96 1.01
N PHE A 77 8.64 2.84 0.88
CA PHE A 77 9.61 3.83 1.32
C PHE A 77 10.10 4.60 0.10
N GLY A 78 9.46 5.73 -0.15
CA GLY A 78 9.83 6.66 -1.21
C GLY A 78 11.33 6.97 -1.16
N CYS A 79 11.95 6.89 -2.33
CA CYS A 79 13.27 7.45 -2.60
C CYS A 79 13.21 8.93 -2.19
N ILE A 80 13.74 9.24 -1.00
CA ILE A 80 13.86 10.61 -0.52
C ILE A 80 14.89 11.31 -1.41
N LEU A 81 14.32 12.16 -2.27
CA LEU A 81 14.87 13.28 -3.00
C LEU A 81 16.41 13.34 -3.12
N LEU A 82 16.91 13.16 -4.34
CA LEU A 82 17.86 14.13 -4.87
C LEU A 82 17.47 14.50 -6.29
N ILE A 83 16.97 15.74 -6.41
CA ILE A 83 17.08 16.53 -7.63
C ILE A 83 18.57 16.51 -7.97
N LEU A 84 18.99 15.71 -8.94
CA LEU A 84 20.15 15.87 -9.81
C LEU A 84 20.25 14.60 -10.68
N ASN A 85 19.97 14.74 -11.98
CA ASN A 85 20.15 13.75 -13.05
C ASN A 85 19.24 12.49 -13.07
N TRP A 86 18.11 12.64 -13.76
CA TRP A 86 17.57 11.82 -14.85
C TRP A 86 17.79 10.29 -15.01
N PHE A 87 18.17 9.51 -14.00
CA PHE A 87 18.16 8.03 -14.13
C PHE A 87 17.63 7.35 -12.86
N CYS A 88 16.35 6.98 -12.85
CA CYS A 88 15.80 5.91 -12.02
C CYS A 88 16.05 4.62 -12.83
N LEU A 89 17.23 4.00 -12.71
CA LEU A 89 17.50 2.65 -13.23
C LEU A 89 17.16 1.62 -12.15
#